data_AF-A0A7Y2PKE1-F1
#
_entry.id   AF-A0A7Y2PKE1-F1
#
_cell.length_a   1.000
_cell.length_b   1.000
_cell.length_c   1.000
_cell.angle_alpha   90.00
_cell.angle_beta   90.00
_cell.angle_gamma   90.00
#
_symmetry.space_group_name_H-M   'P 1'
#
loop_
_entity.id
_entity.type
_entity.pdbx_description
1 polymer ?
#
loop_
_entity_poly.entity_id
_entity_poly.type
_entity_poly.pdbx_seq_one_letter_code
_entity_poly.pdbx_strand_id
1 'polypeptide(L)' 'GVCKSMANPAVSAATSAAMGVLTPMPCIPATSSPWTPGAIKTFIAGQPALHGKCTCMCNWARVIKIDHPGTGKTLVS' A
#
# COMPACT_ATOMS: atom_id res chain seq x y z
N GLY A 1 2.20 8.76 -4.48
CA GLY A 1 3.57 8.45 -4.96
C GLY A 1 3.53 7.69 -6.27
N VAL A 2 4.66 7.50 -6.94
CA VAL A 2 4.78 6.69 -8.17
C VAL A 2 5.04 5.23 -7.84
N CYS A 3 4.46 4.31 -8.63
CA CYS A 3 4.71 2.87 -8.54
C CYS A 3 5.86 2.48 -9.48
N LYS A 4 6.78 1.64 -8.98
CA LYS A 4 7.91 1.07 -9.74
C LYS A 4 7.81 -0.46 -9.84
N SER A 5 6.61 -1.02 -9.73
CA SER A 5 6.41 -2.46 -9.80
C SER A 5 5.89 -2.87 -11.16
N MET A 6 6.53 -3.84 -11.80
CA MET A 6 6.07 -4.44 -13.06
C MET A 6 4.77 -5.23 -12.91
N ALA A 7 4.39 -5.59 -11.68
CA ALA A 7 3.07 -6.18 -11.40
C ALA A 7 1.92 -5.15 -11.51
N ASN A 8 2.23 -3.84 -11.62
CA ASN A 8 1.23 -2.83 -11.95
C ASN A 8 1.05 -2.76 -13.48
N PRO A 9 -0.17 -3.02 -14.03
CA PRO A 9 -0.43 -2.98 -15.47
C PRO A 9 -0.06 -1.66 -16.15
N ALA A 10 -0.19 -0.53 -15.45
CA ALA A 10 0.20 0.76 -16.01
C ALA A 10 1.73 0.88 -16.16
N VAL A 11 2.49 0.40 -15.17
CA VAL A 11 3.97 0.40 -15.20
C VAL A 11 4.47 -0.58 -16.25
N SER A 12 3.87 -1.76 -16.37
CA SER A 12 4.28 -2.74 -17.39
C SER A 12 3.99 -2.23 -18.80
N ALA A 13 2.80 -1.66 -19.05
CA ALA A 13 2.46 -1.07 -20.35
C ALA A 13 3.39 0.09 -20.72
N ALA A 14 3.68 1.01 -19.79
CA ALA A 14 4.58 2.13 -20.03
C ALA A 14 6.04 1.67 -20.25
N THR A 15 6.48 0.67 -19.50
CA THR A 15 7.81 0.06 -19.68
C THR A 15 7.94 -0.60 -21.05
N SER A 16 6.91 -1.31 -21.51
CA SER A 16 6.87 -1.88 -22.87
C SER A 16 6.89 -0.79 -23.95
N ALA A 17 6.15 0.31 -23.77
CA ALA A 17 6.16 1.45 -24.69
C ALA A 17 7.50 2.20 -24.71
N ALA A 18 8.24 2.18 -23.60
CA ALA A 18 9.58 2.73 -23.46
C ALA A 18 10.68 1.71 -23.83
N MET A 19 10.37 0.71 -24.65
CA MET A 19 11.32 -0.30 -25.14
C MET A 19 12.05 -1.06 -24.02
N GLY A 20 11.35 -1.34 -22.92
CA GLY A 20 11.87 -2.06 -21.76
C GLY A 20 12.51 -1.17 -20.68
N VAL A 21 12.58 0.14 -20.87
CA VAL A 21 13.04 1.06 -19.82
C VAL A 21 11.95 1.21 -18.76
N LEU A 22 12.28 0.84 -17.51
CA LEU A 22 11.36 0.93 -16.38
C LEU A 22 10.79 2.34 -16.27
N THR A 23 9.49 2.48 -16.55
CA THR A 23 8.80 3.76 -16.58
C THR A 23 7.81 3.82 -15.41
N PRO A 24 8.17 4.51 -14.30
CA PRO A 24 7.28 4.61 -13.15
C PRO A 24 6.00 5.36 -13.49
N MET A 25 4.87 4.83 -13.06
CA MET A 25 3.55 5.41 -13.31
C MET A 25 2.87 5.81 -12.00
N PRO A 26 1.85 6.69 -12.02
CA PRO A 26 1.04 6.98 -10.85
C PRO A 26 0.51 5.70 -10.19
N CYS A 27 0.60 5.64 -8.86
CA CYS A 27 0.17 4.50 -8.06
C CYS A 27 -1.35 4.60 -7.77
N ILE A 28 -2.15 3.59 -8.14
CA ILE A 28 -3.59 3.46 -7.79
C ILE A 28 -3.80 2.35 -6.73
N PRO A 29 -3.61 2.62 -5.43
CA PRO A 29 -3.35 1.56 -4.42
C PRO A 29 -4.30 0.36 -4.49
N ALA A 30 -3.76 -0.82 -4.78
CA ALA A 30 -4.53 -2.07 -4.84
C ALA A 30 -4.40 -2.84 -3.51
N THR A 31 -5.19 -2.45 -2.51
CA THR A 31 -5.13 -2.95 -1.12
C THR A 31 -6.13 -4.08 -0.85
N SER A 32 -6.28 -5.03 -1.79
CA SER A 32 -7.22 -6.15 -1.62
C SER A 32 -6.79 -7.11 -0.51
N SER A 33 -5.49 -7.18 -0.21
CA SER A 33 -4.97 -7.96 0.92
C SER A 33 -5.21 -7.25 2.26
N PRO A 34 -5.45 -8.01 3.34
CA PRO A 34 -5.66 -7.44 4.67
C PRO A 34 -4.43 -6.65 5.14
N TRP A 35 -4.68 -5.57 5.86
CA TRP A 35 -3.65 -4.82 6.55
C TRP A 35 -3.25 -5.54 7.84
N THR A 36 -1.96 -5.60 8.11
CA THR A 36 -1.42 -6.27 9.30
C THR A 36 -0.44 -5.37 10.05
N PRO A 37 -0.34 -5.46 11.39
CA PRO A 37 -1.06 -6.39 12.26
C PRO A 37 -2.52 -5.99 12.57
N GLY A 38 -2.89 -4.72 12.36
CA GLY A 38 -4.17 -4.18 12.81
C GLY A 38 -4.20 -3.94 14.33
N ALA A 39 -5.10 -3.07 14.79
CA ALA A 39 -5.28 -2.81 16.21
C ALA A 39 -5.98 -3.99 16.91
N ILE A 40 -5.51 -4.33 18.12
CA ILE A 40 -6.05 -5.47 18.89
C ILE A 40 -7.38 -5.12 19.56
N LYS A 41 -7.53 -3.88 20.06
CA LYS A 41 -8.66 -3.46 20.90
C LYS A 41 -9.68 -2.57 20.18
N THR A 42 -9.29 -1.97 19.06
CA THR A 42 -10.10 -0.96 18.37
C THR A 42 -10.55 -1.50 17.04
N PHE A 43 -11.86 -1.57 16.84
CA PHE A 43 -12.48 -2.04 15.62
C PHE A 43 -13.31 -0.92 14.99
N ILE A 44 -13.27 -0.82 13.66
CA ILE A 44 -14.08 0.09 12.85
C ILE A 44 -14.87 -0.78 11.88
N ALA A 45 -16.20 -0.72 11.93
CA ALA A 45 -17.08 -1.56 11.12
C ALA A 45 -16.75 -3.07 11.19
N GLY A 46 -16.35 -3.56 12.37
CA GLY A 46 -16.01 -4.97 12.60
C GLY A 46 -14.62 -5.40 12.12
N GLN A 47 -13.79 -4.48 11.61
CA GLN A 47 -12.41 -4.74 11.21
C GLN A 47 -11.41 -4.03 12.16
N PRO A 48 -10.22 -4.61 12.41
CA PRO A 48 -9.17 -3.96 13.20
C PRO A 48 -8.84 -2.57 12.65
N ALA A 49 -8.80 -1.56 13.53
CA ALA A 49 -8.41 -0.21 13.14
C ALA A 49 -6.95 -0.18 12.69
N LEU A 50 -6.64 0.64 11.69
CA LEU A 50 -5.27 0.83 11.22
C LEU A 50 -4.52 1.82 12.10
N HIS A 51 -3.26 1.50 12.41
CA HIS A 51 -2.34 2.37 13.13
C HIS A 51 -1.00 2.48 12.38
N GLY A 52 -0.10 3.37 12.82
CA GLY A 52 1.14 3.68 12.08
C GLY A 52 2.09 2.50 11.79
N LYS A 53 1.95 1.37 12.50
CA LYS A 53 2.72 0.14 12.23
C LYS A 53 2.05 -0.80 11.22
N CYS A 54 0.82 -0.49 10.79
CA CYS A 54 0.09 -1.31 9.84
C CYS A 54 0.68 -1.17 8.44
N THR A 55 0.79 -2.31 7.77
CA THR A 55 1.24 -2.40 6.38
C THR A 55 0.27 -3.25 5.58
N CYS A 56 0.18 -2.99 4.28
CA CYS A 56 -0.60 -3.80 3.35
C CYS A 56 0.33 -4.32 2.24
N MET A 57 0.24 -5.62 1.98
CA MET A 57 0.84 -6.18 0.77
C MET A 57 -0.04 -5.79 -0.41
N CYS A 58 0.45 -4.90 -1.25
CA CYS A 58 -0.28 -4.46 -2.41
C CYS A 58 -0.22 -5.53 -3.51
N ASN A 59 -1.30 -5.64 -4.30
CA ASN A 59 -1.37 -6.59 -5.41
C ASN A 59 -0.25 -6.40 -6.45
N TRP A 60 0.38 -5.21 -6.49
CA TRP A 60 1.59 -5.02 -7.30
C TRP A 60 2.88 -5.49 -6.61
N ALA A 61 2.80 -6.47 -5.71
CA ALA A 61 3.96 -7.08 -5.05
C ALA A 61 4.89 -6.07 -4.34
N ARG A 62 4.31 -5.03 -3.73
CA ARG A 62 5.04 -4.04 -2.91
C ARG A 62 4.24 -3.73 -1.65
N VAL A 63 4.92 -3.17 -0.65
CA VAL A 63 4.30 -2.85 0.64
C VAL A 63 3.84 -1.40 0.66
N ILE A 64 2.59 -1.19 1.09
CA ILE A 64 2.06 0.13 1.45
C ILE A 64 2.20 0.31 2.96
N LYS A 65 2.73 1.46 3.38
CA LYS A 65 2.88 1.85 4.78
C LYS A 65 2.11 3.15 5.04
N ILE A 66 1.66 3.31 6.27
CA ILE A 66 1.09 4.57 6.74
C ILE A 66 2.23 5.51 7.07
N ASP A 67 2.31 6.63 6.36
CA ASP A 67 3.36 7.63 6.52
C ASP A 67 2.99 8.65 7.62
N HIS A 68 1.78 9.22 7.51
CA HIS A 68 1.23 10.17 8.48
C HIS A 68 -0.08 9.62 9.07
N PRO A 69 -0.06 9.03 10.28
CA PRO A 69 -1.28 8.58 10.93
C PRO A 69 -2.14 9.77 11.38
N GLY A 70 -3.47 9.65 11.29
CA GLY A 70 -4.41 10.72 11.66
C GLY A 70 -4.42 11.09 13.15
N THR A 71 -3.81 10.27 14.01
CA THR A 71 -3.61 10.56 15.44
C THR A 71 -2.24 10.04 15.89
N GLY A 72 -1.43 10.91 16.50
CA GLY A 72 -0.10 10.53 17.03
C GLY A 72 -0.13 9.66 18.30
N LYS A 73 -1.30 9.52 18.94
CA LYS A 73 -1.47 8.75 20.19
C LYS A 73 -1.68 7.25 19.97
N THR A 74 -2.03 6.83 18.75
CA THR A 74 -2.38 5.43 18.43
C THR A 74 -1.18 4.67 17.88
N LEU A 75 0.04 4.97 18.35
CA LEU A 75 1.17 4.07 18.21
C LEU A 75 0.98 2.94 19.22
N VAL A 76 0.11 1.98 18.89
CA VAL A 76 -0.05 0.79 19.72
C VAL A 76 1.25 0.00 19.61
N SER A 77 1.98 -0.04 20.73
CA SER A 77 3.27 -0.71 20.87
C SER A 77 3.14 -2.21 20.63
#